data_AF-A0A7V5R5H6-F1
#
_entry.id   AF-A0A7V5R5H6-F1
#
_cell.length_a   1.000
_cell.length_b   1.000
_cell.length_c   1.000
_cell.angle_alpha   90.00
_cell.angle_beta   90.00
_cell.angle_gamma   90.00
#
_symmetry.space_group_name_H-M   'P 1'
#
loop_
_entity.id
_entity.type
_entity.pdbx_description
1 polymer ?
#
loop_
_entity_poly.entity_id
_entity_poly.type
_entity_poly.pdbx_seq_one_letter_code
_entity_poly.pdbx_strand_id
1 'polypeptide(L)'
;MMAGSLRILAVAATYQGANDYAFVRAFRRAGHSVRVLPVQEYVPLWQGKPMRVLRKAFMSMMVAEYNQALQQEARLFQPDLFFVFKGA
;
A
#
# COMPACT_ATOMS: atom_id res chain seq x y z
N MET A 1 22.75 17.76 -10.58
CA MET A 1 22.69 16.94 -9.37
C MET A 1 21.83 15.74 -9.67
N MET A 2 22.40 14.53 -9.77
CA MET A 2 21.57 13.32 -9.82
C MET A 2 20.97 13.13 -8.43
N ALA A 3 19.64 13.16 -8.33
CA ALA A 3 18.97 12.80 -7.08
C ALA A 3 19.40 11.37 -6.72
N GLY A 4 19.89 11.16 -5.49
CA GLY A 4 20.27 9.83 -5.01
C GLY A 4 19.11 8.85 -5.08
N SER A 5 19.40 7.55 -5.12
CA SER A 5 18.36 6.52 -5.07
C SER A 5 17.62 6.58 -3.74
N LEU A 6 16.30 6.80 -3.78
CA LEU A 6 15.44 6.84 -2.60
C LEU A 6 14.84 5.47 -2.32
N ARG A 7 14.55 5.21 -1.04
CA ARG A 7 13.73 4.10 -0.56
C ARG A 7 12.31 4.60 -0.35
N ILE A 8 11.38 4.11 -1.16
CA ILE A 8 9.99 4.55 -1.17
C ILE A 8 9.12 3.40 -0.68
N LEU A 9 8.40 3.61 0.43
CA LEU A 9 7.32 2.72 0.85
C LEU A 9 6.02 3.23 0.24
N ALA A 10 5.32 2.40 -0.52
CA ALA A 10 4.13 2.78 -1.25
C ALA A 10 2.91 1.95 -0.85
N VAL A 11 1.75 2.61 -0.76
CA VAL A 11 0.45 1.95 -0.71
C VAL A 11 -0.16 1.98 -2.10
N ALA A 12 -0.21 0.83 -2.75
CA ALA A 12 -0.82 0.64 -4.07
C ALA A 12 -1.27 -0.81 -4.24
N ALA A 13 -2.32 -1.02 -5.00
CA ALA A 13 -2.65 -2.33 -5.52
C ALA A 13 -1.60 -2.80 -6.54
N THR A 14 -1.40 -4.11 -6.62
CA THR A 14 -0.35 -4.73 -7.46
C THR A 14 -0.92 -5.47 -8.67
N TYR A 15 -2.25 -5.49 -8.85
CA TYR A 15 -2.89 -6.15 -9.99
C TYR A 15 -2.65 -5.37 -11.30
N GLN A 16 -2.65 -6.09 -12.42
CA GLN A 16 -2.49 -5.47 -13.74
C GLN A 16 -3.68 -4.54 -14.05
N GLY A 17 -3.38 -3.30 -14.42
CA GLY A 17 -4.40 -2.28 -14.72
C GLY A 17 -4.78 -1.40 -13.53
N ALA A 18 -4.17 -1.60 -12.35
CA ALA A 18 -4.36 -0.70 -11.23
C ALA A 18 -3.70 0.68 -11.51
N ASN A 19 -4.48 1.75 -11.42
CA ASN A 19 -4.00 3.11 -11.69
C ASN A 19 -2.94 3.56 -10.69
N ASP A 20 -3.08 3.12 -9.44
CA ASP A 20 -2.09 3.33 -8.37
C ASP A 20 -0.77 2.56 -8.64
N TYR A 21 -0.76 1.45 -9.38
CA TYR A 21 0.52 0.80 -9.72
C TYR A 21 1.39 1.58 -10.73
N ALA A 22 0.83 2.57 -11.43
CA ALA A 22 1.55 3.34 -12.44
C ALA A 22 2.74 4.14 -11.84
N PHE A 23 2.55 4.79 -10.69
CA PHE A 23 3.62 5.58 -10.06
C PHE A 23 4.74 4.69 -9.50
N VAL A 24 4.40 3.50 -8.98
CA VAL A 24 5.40 2.51 -8.52
C VAL A 24 6.36 2.16 -9.65
N ARG A 25 5.82 1.88 -10.84
CA ARG A 25 6.63 1.59 -12.03
C ARG A 25 7.47 2.80 -12.45
N ALA A 26 6.93 4.01 -12.35
CA ALA A 26 7.67 5.23 -12.67
C ALA A 26 8.86 5.43 -11.72
N PHE A 27 8.67 5.29 -10.41
CA PHE A 27 9.75 5.39 -9.42
C PHE A 27 10.84 4.32 -9.60
N ARG A 28 10.45 3.07 -9.88
CA ARG A 28 11.40 1.99 -10.19
C ARG A 28 12.22 2.31 -11.45
N ARG A 29 11.59 2.85 -12.51
CA ARG A 29 12.28 3.29 -13.73
C ARG A 29 13.21 4.48 -13.49
N ALA A 30 12.91 5.33 -12.52
CA ALA A 30 13.78 6.43 -12.09
C ALA A 30 14.98 5.96 -11.23
N GLY A 31 15.11 4.65 -10.96
CA GLY A 31 16.23 4.10 -10.20
C GLY A 31 16.03 4.10 -8.68
N HIS A 32 14.80 4.27 -8.19
CA HIS A 32 14.47 4.22 -6.77
C HIS A 32 14.12 2.80 -6.32
N SER A 33 14.42 2.49 -5.07
CA SER A 33 13.98 1.26 -4.40
C SER A 33 12.56 1.45 -3.91
N VAL A 34 11.61 0.63 -4.36
CA VAL A 34 10.19 0.78 -4.01
C VAL A 34 9.63 -0.51 -3.44
N ARG A 35 9.24 -0.48 -2.16
CA ARG A 35 8.43 -1.52 -1.52
C ARG A 35 6.96 -1.11 -1.54
N VAL A 36 6.10 -2.07 -1.84
CA VAL A 36 4.65 -1.84 -1.97
C VAL A 36 3.94 -2.72 -0.96
N LEU A 37 3.02 -2.14 -0.20
CA LEU A 37 2.12 -2.88 0.68
C LEU A 37 0.67 -2.72 0.21
N PRO A 38 0.12 -3.70 -0.52
CA PRO A 38 -1.24 -3.61 -1.05
C PRO A 38 -2.27 -3.81 0.07
N VAL A 39 -3.28 -2.93 0.10
CA VAL A 39 -4.35 -2.97 1.12
C VAL A 39 -5.18 -4.25 0.98
N GLN A 40 -5.30 -4.79 -0.23
CA GLN A 40 -6.15 -5.94 -0.54
C GLN A 40 -5.69 -7.23 0.16
N GLU A 41 -4.43 -7.30 0.60
CA GLU A 41 -3.91 -8.43 1.39
C GLU A 41 -4.46 -8.44 2.83
N TYR A 42 -4.93 -7.28 3.32
CA TYR A 42 -5.40 -7.10 4.69
C TYR A 42 -6.90 -6.80 4.77
N VAL A 43 -7.45 -6.16 3.75
CA VAL A 43 -8.87 -5.82 3.66
C VAL A 43 -9.45 -6.47 2.42
N PRO A 44 -10.20 -7.58 2.57
CA PRO A 44 -10.80 -8.28 1.43
C PRO A 44 -11.80 -7.38 0.69
N LEU A 45 -12.09 -7.69 -0.57
CA LEU A 45 -13.21 -7.12 -1.31
C LEU A 45 -14.50 -7.87 -0.94
N TRP A 46 -15.18 -7.43 0.13
CA TRP A 46 -16.40 -8.05 0.63
C TRP A 46 -17.58 -7.83 -0.35
N GLN A 47 -17.99 -8.87 -1.09
CA GLN A 47 -19.19 -8.85 -1.93
C GLN A 47 -20.40 -9.50 -1.19
N GLY A 48 -21.56 -8.83 -1.18
CA GLY A 48 -22.80 -9.32 -0.55
C GLY A 48 -23.29 -8.53 0.68
N LYS A 49 -24.62 -8.45 0.87
CA LYS A 49 -25.28 -7.68 1.96
C LYS A 49 -24.91 -8.13 3.40
N PRO A 50 -24.95 -9.42 3.77
CA PRO A 50 -24.60 -9.84 5.13
C PRO A 50 -23.12 -9.61 5.46
N MET A 51 -22.24 -9.74 4.46
CA MET A 51 -20.81 -9.46 4.59
C MET A 51 -20.50 -7.98 4.86
N ARG A 52 -21.39 -7.03 4.51
CA ARG A 52 -21.20 -5.60 4.83
C ARG A 52 -21.30 -5.29 6.32
N VAL A 53 -22.11 -6.04 7.07
CA VAL A 53 -22.27 -5.84 8.51
C VAL A 53 -21.05 -6.38 9.25
N LEU A 54 -20.61 -7.60 8.90
CA LEU A 54 -19.35 -8.17 9.38
C LEU A 54 -18.15 -7.26 9.06
N ARG A 55 -18.10 -6.71 7.84
CA ARG A 55 -17.09 -5.71 7.47
C ARG A 55 -17.04 -4.55 8.46
N LYS A 56 -18.17 -3.96 8.85
CA LYS A 56 -18.17 -2.85 9.82
C LYS A 56 -17.65 -3.27 11.19
N ALA A 57 -17.99 -4.48 11.64
CA ALA A 57 -17.55 -4.99 12.94
C ALA A 57 -16.03 -5.24 12.98
N PHE A 58 -15.45 -5.77 11.90
CA PHE A 58 -14.03 -6.13 11.85
C PHE A 58 -13.14 -5.08 11.17
N MET A 59 -13.69 -4.01 10.60
CA MET A 59 -12.92 -3.00 9.87
C MET A 59 -11.81 -2.41 10.73
N SER A 60 -12.12 -2.01 11.96
CA SER A 60 -11.13 -1.40 12.86
C SER A 60 -9.97 -2.35 13.16
N MET A 61 -10.25 -3.65 13.29
CA MET A 61 -9.24 -4.68 13.51
C MET A 61 -8.35 -4.86 12.26
N MET A 62 -8.96 -5.02 11.08
CA MET A 62 -8.20 -5.14 9.81
C MET A 62 -7.34 -3.90 9.53
N VAL A 63 -7.85 -2.70 9.83
CA VAL A 63 -7.09 -1.45 9.70
C VAL A 63 -5.95 -1.39 10.72
N ALA A 64 -6.16 -1.85 11.95
CA ALA A 64 -5.10 -1.91 12.96
C ALA A 64 -3.98 -2.87 12.53
N GLU A 65 -4.33 -4.05 12.02
CA GLU A 65 -3.39 -5.03 11.48
C GLU A 65 -2.61 -4.48 10.29
N TYR A 66 -3.30 -3.82 9.34
CA TYR A 66 -2.66 -3.17 8.21
C TYR A 66 -1.69 -2.07 8.65
N ASN A 67 -2.08 -1.24 9.62
CA ASN A 67 -1.22 -0.20 10.16
C ASN A 67 0.01 -0.77 10.88
N GLN A 68 -0.15 -1.88 11.60
CA GLN A 68 0.98 -2.58 12.22
C GLN A 68 1.95 -3.11 11.16
N ALA A 69 1.43 -3.71 10.09
CA ALA A 69 2.24 -4.16 8.97
C ALA A 69 2.99 -3.00 8.29
N LEU A 70 2.32 -1.87 8.02
CA LEU A 70 2.96 -0.66 7.48
C LEU A 70 4.08 -0.15 8.38
N GLN A 71 3.85 -0.11 9.70
CA GLN A 71 4.87 0.34 10.65
C GLN A 71 6.05 -0.64 10.73
N GLN A 72 5.80 -1.94 10.70
CA GLN A 72 6.85 -2.95 10.67
C GLN A 72 7.67 -2.83 9.39
N GLU A 73 7.01 -2.65 8.25
CA GLU A 73 7.66 -2.47 6.97
C GLU A 73 8.47 -1.18 6.93
N ALA A 74 7.95 -0.08 7.47
CA ALA A 74 8.69 1.16 7.62
C ALA A 74 9.92 0.99 8.52
N ARG A 75 9.82 0.25 9.63
CA ARG A 75 10.96 -0.03 10.52
C ARG A 75 12.06 -0.84 9.83
N LEU A 76 11.68 -1.85 9.03
CA LEU A 76 12.63 -2.74 8.35
C LEU A 76 13.25 -2.10 7.11
N PHE A 77 12.43 -1.42 6.31
CA PHE A 77 12.84 -0.82 5.05
C PHE A 77 13.49 0.55 5.23
N GLN A 78 13.19 1.25 6.34
CA GLN A 78 13.67 2.58 6.65
C GLN A 78 13.44 3.56 5.49
N PRO A 79 12.20 3.73 5.01
CA PRO A 79 11.93 4.52 3.80
C PRO A 79 12.30 5.99 4.00
N ASP A 80 12.81 6.61 2.93
CA ASP A 80 13.03 8.05 2.85
C ASP A 80 11.72 8.78 2.52
N LEU A 81 10.80 8.11 1.83
CA LEU A 81 9.47 8.61 1.48
C LEU A 81 8.39 7.55 1.70
N PHE A 82 7.23 7.99 2.21
CA PHE A 82 6.00 7.20 2.23
C PHE A 82 5.00 7.78 1.23
N PHE A 83 4.54 6.97 0.28
CA PHE A 83 3.67 7.41 -0.82
C PHE A 83 2.33 6.67 -0.77
N VAL A 84 1.24 7.44 -0.84
CA VAL A 84 -0.13 6.91 -0.83
C VAL A 84 -0.91 7.44 -2.02
N PHE A 85 -1.73 6.58 -2.63
CA PHE A 85 -2.62 6.97 -3.70
C PHE A 85 -4.02 7.26 -3.16
N LYS A 86 -4.46 8.51 -3.28
CA LYS A 86 -5.81 8.93 -2.89
C LYS A 86 -6.61 9.22 -4.16
N GLY A 87 -7.54 8.34 -4.52
CA GLY A 87 -8.41 8.54 -5.69
C GLY A 87 -8.67 7.28 -6.52
N ALA A 88 -8.87 6.14 -5.86
CA ALA A 88 -9.41 4.92 -6.48
C ALA A 88 -10.91 4.81 -6.20
#